data_AF-A0A1Y4WTC9-F1
#
_entry.id   AF-A0A1Y4WTC9-F1
#
_cell.length_a   1.000
_cell.length_b   1.000
_cell.length_c   1.000
_cell.angle_alpha   90.00
_cell.angle_beta   90.00
_cell.angle_gamma   90.00
#
_symmetry.space_group_name_H-M   'P 1'
#
loop_
_entity.id
_entity.type
_entity.pdbx_description
1 polymer ?
#
loop_
_entity_poly.entity_id
_entity_poly.type
_entity_poly.pdbx_seq_one_letter_code
_entity_poly.pdbx_strand_id
1 'polypeptide(L)'
;MKQNRGMGCLISRKQEGRRRDMEQPLEAAAPGPLDLAALVEEHGDHLLRLCTLYLGEQSQAEDAVQDTFLRALQAWPKFRGESTVET
;
A
#
# COMPACT_ATOMS: atom_id res chain seq x y z
N MET A 1 -52.37 -13.64 48.18
CA MET A 1 -52.02 -15.03 47.80
C MET A 1 -52.03 -15.07 46.28
N LYS A 2 -50.96 -15.26 45.49
CA LYS A 2 -49.68 -15.94 45.66
C LYS A 2 -48.59 -15.12 44.93
N GLN A 3 -47.49 -14.85 45.61
CA GLN A 3 -46.19 -14.61 44.98
C GLN A 3 -45.59 -15.97 44.60
N ASN A 4 -44.76 -15.98 43.54
CA ASN A 4 -43.58 -16.84 43.33
C ASN A 4 -43.47 -17.36 41.88
N ARG A 5 -42.49 -16.86 41.13
CA ARG A 5 -41.50 -17.63 40.34
C ARG A 5 -40.70 -16.67 39.45
N GLY A 6 -39.42 -16.54 39.77
CA GLY A 6 -38.45 -15.82 38.94
C GLY A 6 -37.08 -15.71 39.60
N MET A 7 -36.70 -16.69 40.41
CA MET A 7 -35.37 -16.79 41.00
C MET A 7 -34.45 -17.40 39.94
N GLY A 8 -33.68 -16.54 39.28
CA GLY A 8 -32.70 -16.92 38.27
C GLY A 8 -31.48 -16.02 38.41
N CYS A 9 -30.80 -16.14 39.54
CA CYS A 9 -29.45 -15.63 39.74
C CYS A 9 -28.51 -16.41 38.83
N LEU A 10 -27.93 -15.75 37.82
CA LEU A 10 -26.77 -16.25 37.09
C LEU A 10 -25.74 -15.13 36.94
N ILE A 11 -25.20 -14.72 38.08
CA ILE A 11 -23.83 -14.23 38.17
C ILE A 11 -22.93 -15.46 38.09
N SER A 12 -22.18 -15.60 36.99
CA SER A 12 -20.84 -16.22 36.89
C SER A 12 -20.62 -16.83 35.52
N ARG A 13 -19.85 -16.15 34.67
CA ARG A 13 -18.71 -16.76 33.98
C ARG A 13 -17.77 -15.69 33.45
N LYS A 14 -16.85 -15.30 34.34
CA LYS A 14 -15.53 -14.79 34.02
C LYS A 14 -14.89 -15.72 32.97
N GLN A 15 -14.56 -15.20 31.80
CA GLN A 15 -13.67 -15.88 30.83
C GLN A 15 -12.52 -14.91 30.54
N GLU A 16 -11.57 -14.93 31.47
CA GLU A 16 -10.26 -14.30 31.34
C GLU A 16 -9.34 -15.25 30.58
N GLY A 17 -8.62 -14.73 29.58
CA GLY A 17 -7.31 -15.24 29.19
C GLY A 17 -7.27 -16.45 28.24
N ARG A 18 -7.08 -16.17 26.94
CA ARG A 18 -6.18 -17.00 26.13
C ARG A 18 -5.39 -16.11 25.17
N ARG A 19 -4.18 -15.71 25.61
CA ARG A 19 -3.13 -15.28 24.69
C ARG A 19 -2.93 -16.39 23.67
N ARG A 20 -3.16 -16.07 22.41
CA ARG A 20 -2.54 -16.72 21.27
C ARG A 20 -1.96 -15.58 20.46
N ASP A 21 -0.71 -15.26 20.76
CA ASP A 21 0.16 -14.63 19.77
C ASP A 21 0.21 -15.56 18.55
N MET A 22 0.50 -14.97 17.37
CA MET A 22 0.99 -15.62 16.15
C MET A 22 -0.02 -15.71 14.97
N GLU A 23 0.02 -14.63 14.16
CA GLU A 23 -0.04 -14.51 12.67
C GLU A 23 -1.41 -14.78 12.01
N GLN A 24 -2.02 -13.88 11.23
CA GLN A 24 -1.54 -13.19 10.02
C GLN A 24 -2.76 -12.42 9.41
N PRO A 25 -2.64 -11.54 8.39
CA PRO A 25 -1.49 -10.80 7.90
C PRO A 25 -1.63 -9.29 8.17
N LEU A 26 -0.50 -8.59 8.22
CA LEU A 26 -0.46 -7.17 7.89
C LEU A 26 -0.93 -7.06 6.44
N GLU A 27 -2.23 -6.87 6.23
CA GLU A 27 -2.76 -6.29 5.00
C GLU A 27 -2.09 -4.92 4.89
N ALA A 28 -0.93 -4.89 4.23
CA ALA A 28 -0.30 -3.67 3.80
C ALA A 28 -1.39 -2.92 3.05
N ALA A 29 -1.92 -1.86 3.68
CA ALA A 29 -2.94 -1.02 3.09
C ALA A 29 -2.45 -0.70 1.68
N ALA A 30 -3.14 -1.28 0.68
CA ALA A 30 -2.76 -1.11 -0.71
C ALA A 30 -2.48 0.37 -0.91
N PRO A 31 -1.30 0.75 -1.43
CA PRO A 31 -0.99 2.15 -1.57
C PRO A 31 -2.14 2.81 -2.34
N GLY A 32 -2.56 3.99 -1.87
CA GLY A 32 -3.65 4.73 -2.49
C GLY A 32 -3.45 4.88 -4.01
N PRO A 33 -4.48 5.27 -4.77
CA PRO A 33 -4.37 5.37 -6.22
C PRO A 33 -3.13 6.19 -6.62
N LEU A 34 -2.27 5.59 -7.46
CA LEU A 34 -1.10 6.27 -8.00
C LEU A 34 -1.56 7.40 -8.92
N ASP A 35 -1.15 8.64 -8.62
CA ASP A 35 -1.32 9.76 -9.55
C ASP A 35 -0.16 9.79 -10.54
N LEU A 36 -0.35 9.11 -11.68
CA LEU A 36 0.64 9.10 -12.76
C LEU A 36 0.86 10.50 -13.34
N ALA A 37 -0.16 11.35 -13.41
CA ALA A 37 -0.03 12.66 -14.00
C ALA A 37 0.89 13.55 -13.14
N ALA A 38 0.68 13.54 -11.82
CA ALA A 38 1.58 14.24 -10.89
C ALA A 38 3.02 13.71 -10.98
N LEU A 39 3.20 12.39 -11.08
CA LEU A 39 4.53 11.78 -11.16
C LEU A 39 5.26 12.14 -12.48
N VAL A 40 4.52 12.21 -13.58
CA VAL A 40 5.06 12.63 -14.89
C VAL A 40 5.40 14.12 -14.88
N GLU A 41 4.55 14.98 -14.32
CA GLU A 41 4.84 16.41 -14.16
C GLU A 41 6.08 16.63 -13.28
N GLU A 42 6.26 15.85 -12.22
CA GLU A 42 7.39 16.01 -11.29
C GLU A 42 8.71 15.44 -11.83
N HIS A 43 8.67 14.29 -12.50
CA HIS A 43 9.89 13.55 -12.87
C HIS A 43 10.11 13.36 -14.37
N GLY A 44 9.11 13.63 -15.21
CA GLY A 44 9.13 13.36 -16.65
C GLY A 44 10.27 14.08 -17.37
N ASP A 45 10.42 15.39 -17.15
CA ASP A 45 11.48 16.20 -17.79
C ASP A 45 12.88 15.75 -17.40
N HIS A 46 13.07 15.40 -16.11
CA HIS A 46 14.36 14.92 -15.62
C HIS A 46 14.71 13.56 -16.22
N LEU A 47 13.76 12.62 -16.23
CA LEU A 47 13.95 11.30 -16.81
C LEU A 47 14.17 11.38 -18.33
N LEU A 48 13.42 12.23 -19.03
CA LEU A 48 13.59 12.42 -20.47
C LEU A 48 14.97 12.98 -20.81
N ARG A 49 15.43 13.99 -20.06
CA ARG A 49 16.78 14.52 -20.22
C ARG A 49 17.84 13.46 -19.94
N LEU A 50 17.66 12.66 -18.89
CA LEU A 50 18.58 11.57 -18.55
C LEU A 50 18.63 10.52 -19.67
N CYS A 51 17.47 10.03 -20.11
CA CYS A 51 17.37 9.06 -21.19
C CYS A 51 17.94 9.61 -22.51
N THR A 52 17.72 10.89 -22.81
CA THR A 52 18.28 11.56 -24.01
C THR A 52 19.81 11.61 -23.94
N LEU A 53 20.40 11.85 -22.77
CA LEU A 53 21.86 11.83 -22.60
C LEU A 53 22.45 10.43 -22.79
N TYR A 54 21.75 9.37 -22.37
CA TYR A 54 22.23 8.00 -22.48
C TYR A 54 21.99 7.37 -23.87
N LEU A 55 20.85 7.65 -24.48
CA LEU A 55 20.43 7.02 -25.75
C LEU A 55 20.82 7.86 -26.96
N GLY A 56 21.04 9.17 -26.79
CA GLY A 56 21.46 10.09 -27.84
C GLY A 56 20.40 10.39 -28.90
N GLU A 57 19.20 9.82 -28.76
CA GLU A 57 18.11 9.94 -29.72
C GLU A 57 16.79 10.15 -28.98
N GLN A 58 16.03 11.16 -29.42
CA GLN A 58 14.86 11.64 -28.67
C GLN A 58 13.73 10.63 -28.63
N SER A 59 13.44 9.94 -29.74
CA SER A 59 12.31 9.00 -29.78
C SER A 59 12.55 7.79 -28.86
N GLN A 60 13.77 7.25 -28.84
CA GLN A 60 14.14 6.19 -27.90
C GLN A 60 14.11 6.65 -26.45
N ALA A 61 14.44 7.91 -26.17
CA ALA A 61 14.33 8.46 -24.82
C ALA A 61 12.88 8.59 -24.37
N GLU A 62 11.99 9.09 -25.23
CA GLU A 62 10.56 9.18 -24.97
C GLU A 62 9.94 7.80 -24.72
N ASP A 63 10.36 6.79 -25.50
CA ASP A 63 9.94 5.40 -25.31
C ASP A 63 10.42 4.87 -23.96
N ALA A 64 11.71 5.05 -23.62
CA ALA A 64 12.28 4.56 -22.37
C ALA A 64 11.62 5.19 -21.12
N VAL A 65 11.28 6.48 -21.18
CA VAL A 65 10.57 7.17 -20.10
C VAL A 65 9.16 6.63 -19.93
N GLN A 66 8.41 6.46 -21.02
CA GLN A 66 7.07 5.86 -20.98
C GLN A 66 7.11 4.46 -20.38
N ASP A 67 8.05 3.64 -20.84
CA ASP A 67 8.28 2.28 -20.35
C ASP A 67 8.58 2.23 -18.83
N THR A 68 9.28 3.25 -18.33
CA THR A 68 9.62 3.39 -16.91
C THR A 68 8.37 3.67 -16.07
N PHE A 69 7.54 4.63 -16.47
CA PHE A 69 6.30 4.94 -15.77
C PHE A 69 5.28 3.79 -15.82
N LEU A 70 5.22 3.07 -16.94
CA LEU A 70 4.37 1.87 -17.06
C LEU A 70 4.82 0.76 -16.10
N ARG A 71 6.13 0.51 -15.98
CA ARG A 71 6.67 -0.44 -15.00
C ARG A 71 6.41 0.00 -13.56
N ALA A 72 6.52 1.31 -13.28
CA ALA A 72 6.19 1.86 -11.96
C ALA A 72 4.71 1.64 -11.60
N LEU A 73 3.79 1.90 -12.53
CA LEU A 73 2.36 1.64 -12.34
C LEU A 73 2.07 0.15 -12.10
N GLN A 74 2.69 -0.74 -12.87
CA GLN A 74 2.52 -2.19 -12.69
C GLN A 74 3.08 -2.69 -11.35
N ALA A 75 4.15 -2.08 -10.86
CA ALA A 75 4.75 -2.40 -9.58
C ALA A 75 4.01 -1.76 -8.38
N TRP A 76 3.23 -0.70 -8.61
CA TRP A 76 2.55 0.07 -7.56
C TRP A 76 1.73 -0.77 -6.57
N PRO A 77 0.90 -1.75 -6.99
CA PRO A 77 0.14 -2.57 -6.04
C PRO A 77 1.01 -3.40 -5.10
N LYS A 78 2.27 -3.64 -5.48
CA LYS A 78 3.27 -4.39 -4.69
C LYS A 78 4.25 -3.45 -3.97
N PHE A 79 4.19 -2.16 -4.24
CA PHE A 79 5.07 -1.17 -3.67
C PHE A 79 4.66 -0.90 -2.22
N ARG A 80 5.49 -1.34 -1.28
CA ARG A 80 5.22 -1.19 0.17
C ARG A 80 5.59 0.18 0.74
N GLY A 81 6.12 1.10 -0.08
CA GLY A 81 6.59 2.40 0.39
C GLY A 81 7.82 2.33 1.30
N GLU A 82 8.47 1.17 1.39
CA GLU A 82 9.69 0.95 2.21
C GLU A 82 10.97 1.48 1.51
N SER A 83 10.85 1.96 0.27
CA SER A 83 11.96 2.56 -0.46
C SER A 83 12.33 3.91 0.16
N THR A 84 13.57 4.03 0.62
CA THR A 84 14.14 5.29 1.09
C THR A 84 14.55 6.14 -0.11
N VAL A 85 14.23 7.43 -0.08
CA VAL A 85 14.78 8.38 -1.05
C VAL A 85 16.27 8.54 -0.74
N GLU A 86 17.14 8.10 -1.64
CA GLU A 86 18.56 8.47 -1.60
C GLU A 86 18.70 9.86 -2.24
N THR A 87 19.38 10.78 -1.54
CA THR A 87 19.66 12.16 -1.96
C THR A 87 21.15 12.33 -2.18
#